data_AF-A0A1B8SDF7-F1
#
_entry.id   AF-A0A1B8SDF7-F1
#
_cell.length_a   1.000
_cell.length_b   1.000
_cell.length_c   1.000
_cell.angle_alpha   90.00
_cell.angle_beta   90.00
_cell.angle_gamma   90.00
#
_symmetry.space_group_name_H-M   'P 1'
#
loop_
_entity.id
_entity.type
_entity.pdbx_description
1 polymer ?
#
loop_
_entity_poly.entity_id
_entity_poly.type
_entity_poly.pdbx_seq_one_letter_code
_entity_poly.pdbx_strand_id
1 'polypeptide(L)'
;VATAEQRLICYARDRGCTRPNCLEPGYHCEVHHCDAWAKGGRTDADKLYFACGPDHTDATEGRQHTIVTETGRLGWTNGTSPPRINHAHHPEELLHGDPDPPEEDVA
;
A
#
# COMPACT_ATOMS: atom_id res chain seq x y z
N VAL A 1 12.07 -6.01 13.03
CA VAL A 1 12.19 -6.99 11.92
C VAL A 1 10.86 -7.74 11.79
N ALA A 2 10.44 -8.09 10.57
CA ALA A 2 9.18 -8.79 10.32
C ALA A 2 9.39 -10.32 10.30
N THR A 3 8.46 -11.09 10.87
CA THR A 3 8.45 -12.55 10.82
C THR A 3 7.86 -13.06 9.49
N ALA A 4 7.94 -14.37 9.25
CA ALA A 4 7.34 -15.00 8.07
C ALA A 4 5.82 -14.83 8.05
N GLU A 5 5.15 -14.99 9.20
CA GLU A 5 3.70 -14.82 9.34
C GLU A 5 3.28 -13.38 9.05
N GLN A 6 4.05 -12.40 9.54
CA GLN A 6 3.80 -11.00 9.26
C GLN A 6 3.99 -10.66 7.77
N ARG A 7 4.93 -11.32 7.10
CA ARG A 7 5.12 -11.20 5.65
C ARG A 7 3.95 -11.78 4.85
N LEU A 8 3.31 -12.86 5.34
CA LEU A 8 2.11 -13.42 4.71
C LEU A 8 0.95 -12.42 4.69
N ILE A 9 0.83 -11.59 5.73
CA ILE A 9 -0.19 -10.53 5.78
C ILE A 9 0.05 -9.49 4.68
N CYS A 10 1.30 -9.09 4.44
CA CYS A 10 1.64 -8.20 3.33
C CYS A 10 1.32 -8.84 1.97
N TYR A 11 1.55 -10.14 1.78
CA TYR A 11 1.14 -10.83 0.54
C TYR A 11 -0.38 -10.79 0.33
N ALA A 12 -1.15 -11.06 1.38
CA ALA A 12 -2.60 -11.07 1.30
C ALA A 12 -3.18 -9.67 1.00
N ARG A 13 -2.66 -8.64 1.68
CA ARG A 13 -3.19 -7.28 1.57
C ARG A 13 -2.60 -6.48 0.41
N ASP A 14 -1.29 -6.53 0.19
CA ASP A 14 -0.61 -5.60 -0.72
C ASP A 14 -0.38 -6.20 -2.10
N ARG A 15 -0.16 -7.52 -2.17
CA ARG A 15 0.14 -8.34 -3.37
C ARG A 15 1.42 -7.94 -4.15
N GLY A 16 1.89 -6.70 -4.00
CA GLY A 16 3.09 -6.13 -4.59
C GLY A 16 3.46 -4.80 -3.95
N CYS A 17 4.33 -4.04 -4.62
CA CYS A 17 4.78 -2.75 -4.10
C CYS A 17 3.59 -1.79 -3.91
N THR A 18 3.46 -1.20 -2.73
CA THR A 18 2.35 -0.30 -2.41
C THR A 18 2.50 1.11 -3.00
N ARG A 19 3.66 1.43 -3.60
CA ARG A 19 3.92 2.71 -4.27
C ARG A 19 2.97 2.90 -5.46
N PRO A 20 2.29 4.04 -5.60
CA PRO A 20 1.36 4.28 -6.70
C PRO A 20 1.98 3.98 -8.06
N ASN A 21 1.29 3.14 -8.85
CA ASN A 21 1.66 2.73 -10.21
C ASN A 21 2.93 1.86 -10.31
N CYS A 22 3.55 1.45 -9.21
CA CYS A 22 4.61 0.44 -9.23
C CYS A 22 3.97 -0.94 -9.46
N LEU A 23 4.59 -1.75 -10.33
CA LEU A 23 4.08 -3.09 -10.70
C LEU A 23 4.92 -4.22 -10.13
N GLU A 24 5.91 -3.91 -9.29
CA GLU A 24 6.82 -4.90 -8.73
C GLU A 24 6.05 -5.90 -7.84
N PRO A 25 6.11 -7.22 -8.12
CA PRO A 25 5.41 -8.21 -7.32
C PRO A 25 5.97 -8.32 -5.89
N GLY A 26 5.14 -8.80 -4.97
CA GLY A 26 5.51 -8.91 -3.55
C GLY A 26 6.73 -9.80 -3.29
N TYR A 27 7.02 -10.72 -4.21
CA TYR A 27 8.21 -11.57 -4.16
C TYR A 27 9.53 -10.77 -4.21
N HIS A 28 9.55 -9.63 -4.90
CA HIS A 28 10.70 -8.72 -4.97
C HIS A 28 10.58 -7.53 -4.00
N CYS A 29 9.62 -7.58 -3.08
CA CYS A 29 9.41 -6.53 -2.09
C CYS A 29 10.05 -6.84 -0.74
N GLU A 30 10.48 -5.79 -0.08
CA GLU A 30 10.86 -5.76 1.34
C GLU A 30 9.65 -5.39 2.19
N VAL A 31 9.72 -5.65 3.50
CA VAL A 31 8.70 -5.20 4.45
C VAL A 31 9.10 -3.82 4.95
N HIS A 32 8.30 -2.82 4.57
CA HIS A 32 8.37 -1.42 4.99
C HIS A 32 7.55 -1.20 6.25
N HIS A 33 8.15 -0.55 7.26
CA HIS A 33 7.43 -0.06 8.43
C HIS A 33 6.90 1.35 8.16
N CYS A 34 5.58 1.56 8.24
CA CYS A 34 4.99 2.88 8.02
C CYS A 34 5.53 3.93 9.01
N ASP A 35 5.60 3.55 10.29
CA ASP A 35 6.37 4.29 11.29
C ASP A 35 7.80 3.77 11.26
N ALA A 36 8.78 4.63 10.98
CA ALA A 36 10.15 4.20 10.77
C ALA A 36 10.64 3.29 11.91
N TRP A 37 11.12 2.09 11.56
CA TRP A 37 11.62 1.11 12.53
C TRP A 37 12.67 1.72 13.47
N ALA A 38 13.60 2.50 12.92
CA ALA A 38 14.64 3.21 13.67
C ALA A 38 14.11 4.20 14.71
N LYS A 39 12.83 4.62 14.60
CA LYS A 39 12.14 5.51 15.54
C LYS A 39 11.22 4.76 16.51
N GLY A 40 11.32 3.44 16.59
CA GLY A 40 10.48 2.60 17.46
C GLY A 40 9.16 2.19 16.81
N GLY A 41 9.08 2.20 15.47
CA GLY A 41 7.90 1.71 14.74
C GLY A 41 7.55 0.28 15.13
N ARG A 42 6.25 0.03 15.36
CA ARG A 42 5.77 -1.29 15.79
C ARG A 42 5.79 -2.26 14.61
N THR A 43 6.07 -3.53 14.88
CA THR A 43 5.94 -4.62 13.89
C THR A 43 4.54 -5.23 13.95
N ASP A 44 3.50 -4.42 14.04
CA ASP A 44 2.13 -4.94 14.01
C ASP A 44 1.71 -5.18 12.55
N ALA A 45 0.80 -6.13 12.34
CA ALA A 45 0.30 -6.49 11.01
C ALA A 45 -0.23 -5.28 10.19
N ASP A 46 -0.83 -4.30 10.85
CA ASP A 46 -1.39 -3.07 10.27
C ASP A 46 -0.34 -1.95 10.07
N LYS A 47 0.92 -2.18 10.46
CA LYS A 47 2.04 -1.22 10.34
C LYS A 47 3.13 -1.66 9.35
N LEU A 48 3.02 -2.86 8.81
CA LEU A 48 3.94 -3.44 7.84
C LEU A 48 3.32 -3.46 6.46
N TYR A 49 4.05 -3.08 5.42
CA TYR A 49 3.59 -3.03 4.04
C TYR A 49 4.70 -3.42 3.05
N PHE A 50 4.36 -3.82 1.84
CA PHE A 50 5.36 -4.06 0.79
C PHE A 50 5.86 -2.80 0.09
N ALA A 51 7.18 -2.73 -0.07
CA ALA A 51 7.88 -1.77 -0.93
C ALA A 51 9.03 -2.49 -1.66
N CYS A 52 9.25 -2.22 -2.95
CA CYS A 52 10.43 -2.74 -3.65
C CYS A 52 11.69 -2.04 -3.15
N GLY A 53 12.88 -2.59 -3.40
CA GLY A 53 14.14 -2.01 -2.91
C GLY A 53 14.30 -0.50 -3.20
N PRO A 54 14.08 -0.04 -4.45
CA PRO A 54 14.11 1.39 -4.79
C PRO A 54 13.10 2.23 -4.00
N ASP A 55 11.82 1.84 -3.96
CA ASP A 55 10.78 2.60 -3.27
C ASP A 55 10.94 2.60 -1.74
N HIS A 56 11.46 1.51 -1.18
CA HIS A 56 11.81 1.43 0.24
C HIS A 56 12.99 2.35 0.57
N THR A 57 13.98 2.44 -0.31
CA THR A 57 15.10 3.38 -0.19
C THR A 57 14.61 4.82 -0.23
N ASP A 58 13.73 5.15 -1.17
CA ASP A 58 13.09 6.47 -1.28
C ASP A 58 12.32 6.88 0.00
N ALA A 59 11.60 5.94 0.62
CA ALA A 59 10.92 6.16 1.90
C ALA A 59 11.92 6.34 3.05
N THR A 60 12.97 5.53 3.09
CA THR A 60 14.02 5.57 4.13
C THR A 60 14.79 6.89 4.10
N GLU A 61 15.11 7.38 2.91
CA GLU A 61 15.84 8.63 2.69
C GLU A 61 14.91 9.87 2.75
N GLY A 62 13.62 9.67 3.01
CA GLY A 62 12.65 10.76 3.19
C GLY A 62 12.29 11.51 1.90
N ARG A 63 12.63 10.95 0.72
CA ARG A 63 12.12 11.46 -0.57
C ARG A 63 10.63 11.18 -0.73
N GLN A 64 10.16 10.12 -0.08
CA GLN A 64 8.77 9.74 -0.03
C GLN A 64 8.34 9.53 1.43
N HIS A 65 7.08 9.81 1.69
CA HIS A 65 6.43 9.64 2.97
C HIS A 65 5.22 8.74 2.82
N THR A 66 4.97 7.94 3.86
CA THR A 66 3.90 6.96 3.87
C THR A 66 2.93 7.22 5.01
N ILE A 67 1.64 7.02 4.76
CA ILE A 67 0.58 7.13 5.76
C ILE A 67 -0.39 5.96 5.59
N VAL A 68 -0.78 5.33 6.70
CA VAL A 68 -1.86 4.34 6.68
C VAL A 68 -3.19 5.08 6.52
N THR A 69 -3.94 4.76 5.47
CA THR A 69 -5.27 5.35 5.21
C THR A 69 -6.33 4.74 6.15
N GLU A 70 -7.51 5.35 6.21
CA GLU A 70 -8.66 4.80 6.94
C GLU A 70 -9.09 3.42 6.42
N THR A 71 -8.81 3.12 5.15
CA THR A 71 -9.04 1.81 4.53
C THR A 71 -7.94 0.78 4.83
N GLY A 72 -6.92 1.14 5.63
CA GLY A 72 -5.81 0.26 5.97
C GLY A 72 -4.80 0.01 4.83
N ARG A 73 -4.84 0.81 3.76
CA ARG A 73 -3.86 0.78 2.66
C ARG A 73 -2.75 1.79 2.93
N LEU A 74 -1.58 1.59 2.32
CA LEU A 74 -0.48 2.56 2.42
C LEU A 74 -0.60 3.65 1.36
N GLY A 75 -0.87 4.87 1.80
CA GLY A 75 -0.79 6.07 0.97
C GLY A 75 0.64 6.61 0.91
N TRP A 76 1.05 7.08 -0.26
CA TRP A 76 2.38 7.61 -0.52
C TRP A 76 2.33 9.04 -1.04
N THR A 77 3.24 9.90 -0.57
CA THR A 77 3.39 11.29 -1.02
C THR A 77 4.86 11.73 -0.99
N ASN A 78 5.23 12.69 -1.84
CA ASN A 78 6.50 13.42 -1.78
C ASN A 78 6.41 14.69 -0.90
N GLY A 79 5.29 14.90 -0.21
CA GLY A 79 5.04 16.10 0.60
C GLY A 79 4.41 17.28 -0.16
N THR A 80 4.28 17.21 -1.49
CA THR A 80 3.68 18.31 -2.29
C THR A 80 2.32 17.97 -2.88
N SER A 81 1.88 16.72 -2.76
CA SER A 81 0.56 16.25 -3.22
C SER A 81 -0.13 15.40 -2.16
N PRO A 82 -1.46 15.28 -2.18
CA PRO A 82 -2.15 14.33 -1.30
C PRO A 82 -1.61 12.91 -1.47
N PRO A 83 -1.55 12.10 -0.39
CA PRO A 83 -1.15 10.71 -0.46
C PRO A 83 -2.01 9.91 -1.45
N ARG A 84 -1.37 9.08 -2.26
CA ARG A 84 -2.05 8.16 -3.19
C ARG A 84 -1.75 6.72 -2.84
N ILE A 85 -2.70 5.83 -3.06
CA ILE A 85 -2.53 4.38 -2.93
C ILE A 85 -2.24 3.74 -4.30
N ASN A 86 -1.70 2.51 -4.29
CA ASN A 86 -1.52 1.74 -5.51
C ASN A 86 -2.72 0.81 -5.79
N HIS A 87 -3.39 1.01 -6.90
CA HIS A 87 -4.48 0.14 -7.36
C HIS A 87 -4.01 -0.95 -8.33
N ALA A 88 -2.76 -0.88 -8.82
CA ALA A 88 -2.31 -1.78 -9.90
C ALA A 88 -2.29 -3.26 -9.48
N HIS A 89 -2.11 -3.55 -8.19
CA HIS A 89 -2.19 -4.89 -7.63
C HIS A 89 -3.60 -5.29 -7.16
N HIS A 90 -4.56 -4.38 -7.25
CA HIS A 90 -5.96 -4.55 -6.87
C HIS A 90 -6.90 -4.04 -7.97
N PRO A 91 -6.82 -4.59 -9.20
CA PRO A 91 -7.63 -4.13 -10.32
C PRO A 91 -9.13 -4.24 -10.05
N GLU A 92 -9.56 -5.15 -9.18
CA GLU A 92 -10.96 -5.25 -8.75
C GLU A 92 -11.52 -3.95 -8.18
N GLU A 93 -10.69 -3.11 -7.52
CA GLU A 93 -11.10 -1.82 -6.96
C GLU A 93 -11.53 -0.81 -8.04
N LEU A 94 -11.06 -1.00 -9.28
CA LEU A 94 -11.38 -0.15 -10.42
C LEU A 94 -12.51 -0.73 -11.28
N LEU A 95 -12.78 -2.02 -11.16
CA LEU A 95 -13.75 -2.74 -12.00
C LEU A 95 -15.14 -2.82 -11.36
N HIS A 96 -15.24 -2.63 -10.04
CA HIS A 96 -16.54 -2.48 -9.38
C HIS A 96 -17.09 -1.07 -9.63
N GLY A 97 -17.71 -0.90 -10.81
CA GLY A 97 -18.74 0.13 -11.00
C GLY A 97 -19.96 -0.17 -10.13
N ASP A 98 -20.74 0.87 -9.86
CA ASP A 98 -21.93 0.91 -9.01
C ASP A 98 -22.66 -0.46 -8.92
N PRO A 99 -22.78 -1.08 -7.73
CA PRO A 99 -23.52 -2.33 -7.58
C PRO A 99 -25.02 -2.13 -7.85
N ASP A 100 -25.50 -0.89 -7.86
CA ASP A 100 -26.88 -0.59 -8.17
C ASP A 100 -27.13 -0.76 -9.68
N PRO A 101 -28.15 -1.54 -10.09
CA PRO A 101 -28.58 -1.57 -11.47
C PRO A 101 -28.94 -0.14 -11.89
N PRO A 102 -28.69 0.25 -13.17
CA PRO A 102 -29.07 1.57 -13.64
C PRO A 102 -30.54 1.80 -13.32
N GLU A 103 -30.88 2.97 -12.74
CA GLU A 103 -32.26 3.32 -12.44
C GLU A 103 -33.10 3.09 -13.71
N GLU A 104 -34.11 2.23 -13.64
CA GLU A 104 -35.04 2.08 -14.75
C GLU A 104 -35.74 3.43 -14.94
N ASP A 105 -35.57 4.04 -16.11
CA ASP A 105 -36.35 5.22 -16.52
C ASP A 105 -37.84 4.84 -16.46
N VAL A 106 -38.48 5.20 -15.35
CA VAL A 106 -39.93 5.09 -15.18
C VAL A 106 -40.57 6.15 -16.08
N ALA A 107 -41.07 5.68 -17.22
CA ALA A 107 -41.83 6.44 -18.22
C ALA A 107 -43.18 6.94 -17.69
#